data_AF-A0A2N2T2M7-F1
#
_entry.id   AF-A0A2N2T2M7-F1
#
_cell.length_a   1.000
_cell.length_b   1.000
_cell.length_c   1.000
_cell.angle_alpha   90.00
_cell.angle_beta   90.00
_cell.angle_gamma   90.00
#
_symmetry.space_group_name_H-M   'P 1'
#
loop_
_entity.id
_entity.type
_entity.pdbx_description
1 polymer ?
#
loop_
_entity_poly.entity_id
_entity_poly.type
_entity_poly.pdbx_seq_one_letter_code
_entity_poly.pdbx_strand_id
1 'polypeptide(L)'
;MAVNPGKPQPTLDKDPTNAWQRLACWRMLDTQFEQGERFFKIWQAWRDDPQRSRLLHYVAFTQDPPTGPDLSNAVGHDPALTLLAQELVDQWFGLLPGFHRFLLSQDQVVLTLCVGDTLSLLRQQQFEADAVEWRVQDDDAGALWTLKALARCCHRGTALVARSQNALPVSELSLHLTQCGFEIKTAGATHQATEPTFFETCFNPRWALKNTRQNAMETALPIGTCAVIGAGLAGASVAAALARRGWQVTVLDQADAPAAGASGLPVGLVVPHVSADDCALSRLSRSGVRLMLQQARSLLVAGQDWAPSGVLERQIDGSPTLPPNWSDAGQEWSGLAPPTLQDTAWSGNSDTTLDVWHRQGAWLKPAQLVRAWLRQPGVTFMGNAEVARLHHQDGAWELLDAKGKVLCRAERVVLANACGAVALLRQLQQDDAVRSGSLAHLPTMQGLRGLLSWAAHHNSVPSAFPAYPVNGSGAMVPSVPIEGSSAWFMGSSYQPATQTERSDLDNHLSNLQHLQALLPELARQLQTAFESGEFQSWKNTRCVTTDRLPAVGPLETCEQPGLWLCAGMGSRGLSFSVLCAELLAARWGAEPWPVEAGLARSLDALRG
;
A
#
# COMPACT_ATOMS: atom_id res chain seq x y z
N MET A 1 5.76 -34.06 -29.23
CA MET A 1 5.13 -34.45 -27.96
C MET A 1 3.70 -33.96 -27.99
N ALA A 2 2.76 -34.87 -27.74
CA ALA A 2 1.33 -34.64 -27.98
C ALA A 2 0.74 -33.57 -27.05
N VAL A 3 -0.10 -32.73 -27.65
CA VAL A 3 -0.91 -31.70 -27.00
C VAL A 3 -1.90 -32.38 -26.06
N ASN A 4 -1.88 -32.01 -24.78
CA ASN A 4 -2.80 -32.52 -23.76
C ASN A 4 -4.18 -31.85 -23.94
N PRO A 5 -5.25 -32.57 -24.33
CA PRO A 5 -6.57 -32.01 -24.51
C PRO A 5 -7.38 -32.11 -23.21
N GLY A 6 -7.89 -30.99 -22.73
CA GLY A 6 -8.93 -30.98 -21.69
C GLY A 6 -8.52 -30.30 -20.38
N LYS A 7 -8.50 -28.96 -20.38
CA LYS A 7 -8.98 -28.20 -19.22
C LYS A 7 -10.36 -27.63 -19.58
N PRO A 8 -11.37 -27.75 -18.71
CA PRO A 8 -12.69 -27.18 -18.96
C PRO A 8 -12.58 -25.66 -19.13
N GLN A 9 -13.22 -25.12 -20.17
CA GLN A 9 -13.37 -23.68 -20.38
C GLN A 9 -14.40 -23.14 -19.37
N PRO A 10 -14.12 -22.05 -18.65
CA PRO A 10 -15.10 -21.41 -17.78
C PRO A 10 -16.16 -20.69 -18.62
N THR A 11 -17.42 -21.06 -18.44
CA THR A 11 -18.62 -20.35 -18.93
C THR A 11 -19.29 -19.70 -17.73
N LEU A 12 -19.58 -18.41 -17.79
CA LEU A 12 -19.97 -17.60 -16.62
C LEU A 12 -21.44 -17.78 -16.20
N ASP A 13 -22.27 -18.43 -17.01
CA ASP A 13 -23.68 -18.75 -16.65
C ASP A 13 -23.90 -20.15 -16.03
N LYS A 14 -22.84 -20.93 -15.78
CA LYS A 14 -22.91 -22.14 -14.93
C LYS A 14 -21.93 -22.00 -13.78
N ASP A 15 -22.47 -21.83 -12.58
CA ASP A 15 -21.83 -21.87 -11.26
C ASP A 15 -20.31 -21.54 -11.28
N PRO A 16 -19.88 -20.32 -10.91
CA PRO A 16 -18.48 -19.91 -10.96
C PRO A 16 -17.54 -20.75 -10.06
N THR A 17 -18.09 -21.73 -9.33
CA THR A 17 -17.46 -22.59 -8.33
C THR A 17 -16.19 -23.31 -8.74
N ASN A 18 -15.84 -23.43 -10.04
CA ASN A 18 -14.62 -24.13 -10.45
C ASN A 18 -13.50 -23.23 -11.02
N ALA A 19 -13.76 -21.95 -11.34
CA ALA A 19 -12.83 -21.13 -12.11
C ALA A 19 -11.55 -20.76 -11.33
N TRP A 20 -11.65 -20.65 -10.00
CA TRP A 20 -10.57 -20.28 -9.09
C TRP A 20 -9.90 -21.48 -8.40
N GLN A 21 -10.40 -22.70 -8.62
CA GLN A 21 -9.99 -23.84 -7.81
C GLN A 21 -8.50 -24.16 -7.96
N ARG A 22 -7.83 -24.32 -6.82
CA ARG A 22 -6.42 -24.75 -6.68
C ARG A 22 -5.42 -23.81 -7.39
N LEU A 23 -5.81 -22.57 -7.67
CA LEU A 23 -4.92 -21.54 -8.18
C LEU A 23 -4.21 -20.81 -7.03
N ALA A 24 -3.02 -20.27 -7.30
CA ALA A 24 -2.38 -19.36 -6.34
C ALA A 24 -3.16 -18.03 -6.23
N CYS A 25 -3.73 -17.56 -7.34
CA CYS A 25 -4.46 -16.32 -7.43
C CYS A 25 -5.51 -16.43 -8.53
N TRP A 26 -6.69 -15.84 -8.32
CA TRP A 26 -7.71 -15.66 -9.35
C TRP A 26 -8.12 -14.19 -9.41
N ARG A 27 -8.18 -13.62 -10.61
CA ARG A 27 -8.27 -12.17 -10.88
C ARG A 27 -9.50 -11.88 -11.74
N MET A 28 -10.42 -11.14 -11.16
CA MET A 28 -11.62 -10.63 -11.82
C MET A 28 -11.44 -9.16 -12.20
N LEU A 29 -11.85 -8.79 -13.41
CA LEU A 29 -12.00 -7.40 -13.83
C LEU A 29 -13.48 -7.11 -14.12
N ASP A 30 -14.04 -6.15 -13.40
CA ASP A 30 -15.42 -5.72 -13.55
C ASP A 30 -15.46 -4.24 -13.96
N THR A 31 -15.91 -3.93 -15.17
CA THR A 31 -15.95 -2.53 -15.64
C THR A 31 -17.02 -1.68 -14.96
N GLN A 32 -17.87 -2.27 -14.11
CA GLN A 32 -18.91 -1.54 -13.41
C GLN A 32 -19.22 -2.18 -12.04
N PHE A 33 -18.71 -1.56 -10.97
CA PHE A 33 -18.91 -2.04 -9.61
C PHE A 33 -20.38 -1.97 -9.15
N GLU A 34 -21.15 -1.01 -9.68
CA GLU A 34 -22.53 -0.74 -9.28
C GLU A 34 -22.63 -0.59 -7.74
N GLN A 35 -23.49 -1.36 -7.07
CA GLN A 35 -23.61 -1.39 -5.61
C GLN A 35 -22.82 -2.56 -4.98
N GLY A 36 -21.97 -3.25 -5.74
CA GLY A 36 -21.12 -4.34 -5.24
C GLY A 36 -21.78 -5.73 -5.19
N GLU A 37 -23.00 -5.91 -5.68
CA GLU A 37 -23.72 -7.19 -5.63
C GLU A 37 -22.91 -8.36 -6.20
N ARG A 38 -22.30 -8.16 -7.38
CA ARG A 38 -21.46 -9.17 -8.04
C ARG A 38 -20.22 -9.50 -7.20
N PHE A 39 -19.57 -8.47 -6.66
CA PHE A 39 -18.40 -8.63 -5.80
C PHE A 39 -18.74 -9.48 -4.57
N PHE A 40 -19.84 -9.17 -3.87
CA PHE A 40 -20.24 -9.93 -2.67
C PHE A 40 -20.60 -11.38 -2.98
N LYS A 41 -21.31 -11.65 -4.09
CA LYS A 41 -21.62 -13.01 -4.54
C LYS A 41 -20.34 -13.81 -4.85
N ILE A 42 -19.39 -13.21 -5.57
CA ILE A 42 -18.11 -13.86 -5.89
C ILE A 42 -17.29 -14.08 -4.62
N TRP A 43 -17.24 -13.10 -3.71
CA TRP A 43 -16.53 -13.24 -2.45
C TRP A 43 -17.11 -14.38 -1.60
N GLN A 44 -18.43 -14.45 -1.44
CA GLN A 44 -19.09 -15.54 -0.72
C GLN A 44 -18.78 -16.90 -1.36
N ALA A 45 -18.98 -17.02 -2.67
CA ALA A 45 -18.73 -18.27 -3.39
C ALA A 45 -17.25 -18.72 -3.27
N TRP A 46 -16.31 -17.78 -3.39
CA TRP A 46 -14.89 -18.07 -3.20
C TRP A 46 -14.59 -18.51 -1.76
N ARG A 47 -15.13 -17.82 -0.75
CA ARG A 47 -14.91 -18.13 0.67
C ARG A 47 -15.43 -19.52 1.03
N ASP A 48 -16.60 -19.87 0.50
CA ASP A 48 -17.32 -21.10 0.82
C ASP A 48 -16.75 -22.32 0.06
N ASP A 49 -15.91 -22.11 -0.96
CA ASP A 49 -15.21 -23.18 -1.67
C ASP A 49 -13.94 -23.65 -0.90
N PRO A 50 -13.86 -24.94 -0.50
CA PRO A 50 -12.67 -25.48 0.17
C PRO A 50 -11.46 -25.61 -0.76
N GLN A 51 -11.67 -25.61 -2.08
CA GLN A 51 -10.63 -25.66 -3.10
C GLN A 51 -10.30 -24.28 -3.67
N ARG A 52 -10.81 -23.20 -3.07
CA ARG A 52 -10.58 -21.82 -3.51
C ARG A 52 -9.11 -21.50 -3.75
N SER A 53 -8.87 -20.52 -4.64
CA SER A 53 -7.53 -19.97 -4.83
C SER A 53 -6.99 -19.39 -3.52
N ARG A 54 -5.67 -19.29 -3.39
CA ARG A 54 -5.07 -18.66 -2.19
C ARG A 54 -5.42 -17.17 -2.08
N LEU A 55 -5.52 -16.47 -3.21
CA LEU A 55 -5.96 -15.07 -3.29
C LEU A 55 -7.09 -14.90 -4.30
N LEU A 56 -8.02 -14.00 -3.99
CA LEU A 56 -9.03 -13.46 -4.89
C LEU A 56 -8.73 -11.97 -5.10
N HIS A 57 -8.35 -11.58 -6.33
CA HIS A 57 -8.27 -10.18 -6.71
C HIS A 57 -9.52 -9.78 -7.49
N TYR A 58 -10.15 -8.70 -7.06
CA TYR A 58 -11.29 -8.10 -7.74
C TYR A 58 -10.94 -6.67 -8.11
N VAL A 59 -10.85 -6.36 -9.40
CA VAL A 59 -10.61 -5.01 -9.91
C VAL A 59 -11.92 -4.48 -10.47
N ALA A 60 -12.45 -3.42 -9.87
CA ALA A 60 -13.76 -2.88 -10.25
C ALA A 60 -13.65 -1.41 -10.64
N PHE A 61 -14.42 -0.97 -11.62
CA PHE A 61 -14.46 0.41 -12.05
C PHE A 61 -15.79 1.07 -11.67
N THR A 62 -15.75 2.33 -11.27
CA THR A 62 -16.94 3.16 -11.06
C THR A 62 -16.63 4.62 -11.32
N GLN A 63 -17.58 5.39 -11.82
CA GLN A 63 -17.47 6.85 -11.86
C GLN A 63 -17.94 7.48 -10.55
N ASP A 64 -18.96 6.88 -9.93
CA ASP A 64 -19.57 7.33 -8.69
C ASP A 64 -19.61 6.17 -7.69
N PRO A 65 -18.75 6.16 -6.67
CA PRO A 65 -18.72 5.08 -5.68
C PRO A 65 -20.05 4.99 -4.91
N PRO A 66 -20.63 3.79 -4.73
CA PRO A 66 -21.83 3.63 -3.90
C PRO A 66 -21.56 4.09 -2.46
N THR A 67 -22.60 4.51 -1.74
CA THR A 67 -22.48 4.84 -0.32
C THR A 67 -22.38 3.57 0.53
N GLY A 68 -21.93 3.70 1.79
CA GLY A 68 -21.96 2.57 2.75
C GLY A 68 -23.35 1.91 2.87
N PRO A 69 -24.45 2.68 3.02
CA PRO A 69 -25.80 2.15 2.97
C PRO A 69 -26.15 1.38 1.69
N ASP A 70 -25.70 1.84 0.50
CA ASP A 70 -25.95 1.14 -0.76
C ASP A 70 -25.28 -0.25 -0.75
N LEU A 71 -24.03 -0.34 -0.28
CA LEU A 71 -23.33 -1.63 -0.14
C LEU A 71 -24.06 -2.58 0.81
N SER A 72 -24.54 -2.08 1.94
CA SER A 72 -25.30 -2.87 2.91
C SER A 72 -26.63 -3.36 2.34
N ASN A 73 -27.29 -2.55 1.50
CA ASN A 73 -28.55 -2.92 0.86
C ASN A 73 -28.34 -3.96 -0.26
N ALA A 74 -27.20 -3.89 -0.98
CA ALA A 74 -26.87 -4.78 -2.09
C ALA A 74 -26.83 -6.27 -1.71
N VAL A 75 -26.57 -6.58 -0.44
CA VAL A 75 -26.54 -7.97 0.07
C VAL A 75 -27.89 -8.49 0.57
N GLY A 76 -28.92 -7.65 0.60
CA GLY A 76 -30.25 -8.01 1.10
C GLY A 76 -30.22 -8.45 2.57
N HIS A 77 -30.97 -9.51 2.89
CA HIS A 77 -31.14 -10.02 4.27
C HIS A 77 -30.33 -11.31 4.55
N ASP A 78 -29.36 -11.68 3.70
CA ASP A 78 -28.49 -12.85 3.96
C ASP A 78 -27.45 -12.51 5.05
N PRO A 79 -27.52 -13.14 6.25
CA PRO A 79 -26.61 -12.82 7.35
C PRO A 79 -25.13 -13.04 7.01
N ALA A 80 -24.82 -14.02 6.17
CA ALA A 80 -23.44 -14.33 5.80
C ALA A 80 -22.85 -13.26 4.89
N LEU A 81 -23.66 -12.69 3.99
CA LEU A 81 -23.27 -11.56 3.15
C LEU A 81 -23.28 -10.24 3.91
N THR A 82 -24.19 -10.04 4.87
CA THR A 82 -24.19 -8.85 5.75
C THR A 82 -22.86 -8.69 6.48
N LEU A 83 -22.26 -9.78 6.97
CA LEU A 83 -20.94 -9.73 7.60
C LEU A 83 -19.82 -9.31 6.62
N LEU A 84 -19.87 -9.80 5.38
CA LEU A 84 -18.90 -9.40 4.34
C LEU A 84 -19.07 -7.93 3.95
N ALA A 85 -20.32 -7.47 3.81
CA ALA A 85 -20.64 -6.08 3.54
C ALA A 85 -20.14 -5.17 4.66
N GLN A 86 -20.35 -5.54 5.93
CA GLN A 86 -19.87 -4.77 7.06
C GLN A 86 -18.34 -4.63 7.06
N GLU A 87 -17.61 -5.71 6.78
CA GLU A 87 -16.14 -5.68 6.70
C GLU A 87 -15.65 -4.67 5.64
N LEU A 88 -16.34 -4.57 4.49
CA LEU A 88 -16.03 -3.58 3.46
C LEU A 88 -16.44 -2.16 3.88
N VAL A 89 -17.67 -1.99 4.39
CA VAL A 89 -18.24 -0.70 4.79
C VAL A 89 -17.40 -0.02 5.86
N ASP A 90 -16.84 -0.77 6.81
CA ASP A 90 -15.95 -0.23 7.86
C ASP A 90 -14.68 0.43 7.29
N GLN A 91 -14.35 0.17 6.03
CA GLN A 91 -13.17 0.69 5.33
C GLN A 91 -13.55 1.67 4.21
N TRP A 92 -14.86 1.84 3.94
CA TRP A 92 -15.40 2.51 2.75
C TRP A 92 -15.56 4.02 2.96
N PHE A 93 -14.45 4.74 2.84
CA PHE A 93 -14.39 6.20 2.98
C PHE A 93 -13.44 6.78 1.95
N GLY A 94 -13.51 8.09 1.70
CA GLY A 94 -12.47 8.90 1.08
C GLY A 94 -12.12 8.49 -0.36
N LEU A 95 -13.14 8.14 -1.15
CA LEU A 95 -13.00 7.58 -2.50
C LEU A 95 -12.87 8.67 -3.57
N LEU A 96 -11.74 9.38 -3.54
CA LEU A 96 -11.34 10.35 -4.58
C LEU A 96 -11.05 9.65 -5.93
N PRO A 97 -10.98 10.38 -7.06
CA PRO A 97 -10.54 9.79 -8.32
C PRO A 97 -9.18 9.09 -8.21
N GLY A 98 -9.07 7.86 -8.71
CA GLY A 98 -7.88 7.02 -8.63
C GLY A 98 -8.14 5.61 -8.11
N PHE A 99 -7.09 4.92 -7.65
CA PHE A 99 -7.17 3.52 -7.19
C PHE A 99 -7.27 3.41 -5.66
N HIS A 100 -8.22 2.60 -5.18
CA HIS A 100 -8.42 2.30 -3.76
C HIS A 100 -8.33 0.80 -3.51
N ARG A 101 -7.34 0.41 -2.71
CA ARG A 101 -7.11 -0.99 -2.35
C ARG A 101 -7.75 -1.29 -0.98
N PHE A 102 -8.53 -2.37 -0.94
CA PHE A 102 -9.12 -2.92 0.28
C PHE A 102 -8.62 -4.35 0.47
N LEU A 103 -8.09 -4.63 1.65
CA LEU A 103 -7.66 -5.94 2.08
C LEU A 103 -8.74 -6.52 3.01
N LEU A 104 -9.32 -7.65 2.60
CA LEU A 104 -10.51 -8.25 3.20
C LEU A 104 -10.28 -9.74 3.43
N SER A 105 -11.04 -10.34 4.34
CA SER A 105 -10.93 -11.76 4.71
C SER A 105 -9.49 -12.15 5.00
N GLN A 106 -8.87 -11.49 5.98
CA GLN A 106 -7.46 -11.70 6.36
C GLN A 106 -6.51 -11.48 5.17
N ASP A 107 -6.77 -10.41 4.43
CA ASP A 107 -6.01 -9.96 3.24
C ASP A 107 -6.01 -10.96 2.06
N GLN A 108 -6.88 -11.98 2.08
CA GLN A 108 -7.00 -12.97 1.00
C GLN A 108 -7.93 -12.52 -0.13
N VAL A 109 -8.85 -11.61 0.17
CA VAL A 109 -9.72 -10.95 -0.82
C VAL A 109 -9.26 -9.52 -0.98
N VAL A 110 -8.87 -9.17 -2.21
CA VAL A 110 -8.22 -7.91 -2.54
C VAL A 110 -9.07 -7.17 -3.55
N LEU A 111 -9.86 -6.21 -3.08
CA LEU A 111 -10.63 -5.31 -3.94
C LEU A 111 -9.76 -4.11 -4.34
N THR A 112 -9.69 -3.81 -5.63
CA THR A 112 -9.13 -2.57 -6.17
C THR A 112 -10.23 -1.81 -6.88
N LEU A 113 -10.79 -0.81 -6.21
CA LEU A 113 -11.79 0.07 -6.78
C LEU A 113 -11.11 1.21 -7.53
N CYS A 114 -11.36 1.31 -8.83
CA CYS A 114 -10.87 2.34 -9.72
C CYS A 114 -11.98 3.39 -9.92
N VAL A 115 -11.81 4.56 -9.33
CA VAL A 115 -12.80 5.64 -9.33
C VAL A 115 -12.46 6.68 -10.41
N GLY A 116 -13.30 6.83 -11.42
CA GLY A 116 -13.15 7.78 -12.52
C GLY A 116 -13.45 7.17 -13.90
N ASP A 117 -12.93 7.81 -14.96
CA ASP A 117 -13.12 7.37 -16.34
C ASP A 117 -12.52 5.97 -16.61
N THR A 118 -13.36 5.01 -17.00
CA THR A 118 -13.00 3.59 -17.15
C THR A 118 -11.86 3.40 -18.14
N LEU A 119 -11.92 4.01 -19.33
CA LEU A 119 -10.88 3.86 -20.35
C LEU A 119 -9.52 4.40 -19.88
N SER A 120 -9.52 5.58 -19.25
CA SER A 120 -8.31 6.21 -18.72
C SER A 120 -7.68 5.38 -17.61
N LEU A 121 -8.47 4.84 -16.70
CA LEU A 121 -8.01 4.02 -15.58
C LEU A 121 -7.57 2.62 -16.02
N LEU A 122 -8.24 2.01 -17.00
CA LEU A 122 -7.81 0.75 -17.62
C LEU A 122 -6.38 0.88 -18.19
N ARG A 123 -6.06 2.01 -18.81
CA ARG A 123 -4.71 2.28 -19.34
C ARG A 123 -3.64 2.45 -18.25
N GLN A 124 -4.04 2.72 -17.01
CA GLN A 124 -3.14 2.85 -15.85
C GLN A 124 -2.99 1.54 -15.07
N GLN A 125 -3.83 0.53 -15.34
CA GLN A 125 -3.81 -0.74 -14.65
C GLN A 125 -2.77 -1.69 -15.26
N GLN A 126 -2.20 -2.58 -14.45
CA GLN A 126 -1.15 -3.53 -14.83
C GLN A 126 -1.45 -4.92 -14.24
N PHE A 127 -2.07 -5.80 -15.03
CA PHE A 127 -2.21 -7.24 -14.79
C PHE A 127 -2.92 -7.90 -15.98
N GLU A 128 -3.04 -9.23 -15.93
CA GLU A 128 -3.92 -10.01 -16.80
C GLU A 128 -5.00 -10.69 -15.95
N ALA A 129 -6.26 -10.54 -16.35
CA ALA A 129 -7.43 -11.06 -15.68
C ALA A 129 -7.73 -12.50 -16.10
N ASP A 130 -8.22 -13.32 -15.17
CA ASP A 130 -8.74 -14.65 -15.46
C ASP A 130 -10.18 -14.57 -16.01
N ALA A 131 -10.95 -13.57 -15.55
CA ALA A 131 -12.30 -13.29 -15.98
C ALA A 131 -12.58 -11.78 -16.07
N VAL A 132 -13.43 -11.40 -17.02
CA VAL A 132 -13.85 -10.02 -17.28
C VAL A 132 -15.38 -9.93 -17.38
N GLU A 133 -15.97 -9.00 -16.66
CA GLU A 133 -17.34 -8.52 -16.88
C GLU A 133 -17.26 -7.12 -17.46
N TRP A 134 -17.82 -6.96 -18.67
CA TRP A 134 -17.85 -5.69 -19.37
C TRP A 134 -19.29 -5.23 -19.59
N ARG A 135 -19.65 -4.09 -18.99
CA ARG A 135 -20.85 -3.36 -19.32
C ARG A 135 -20.56 -2.37 -20.44
N VAL A 136 -21.23 -2.52 -21.57
CA VAL A 136 -21.11 -1.63 -22.72
C VAL A 136 -21.99 -0.41 -22.48
N GLN A 137 -21.37 0.75 -22.28
CA GLN A 137 -22.05 2.04 -22.05
C GLN A 137 -21.68 3.10 -23.09
N ASP A 138 -20.49 2.97 -23.69
CA ASP A 138 -19.94 3.93 -24.64
C ASP A 138 -20.62 3.84 -26.02
N ASP A 139 -20.45 4.91 -26.81
CA ASP A 139 -20.73 4.87 -28.25
C ASP A 139 -19.78 3.90 -29.00
N ASP A 140 -20.02 3.69 -30.29
CA ASP A 140 -19.26 2.74 -31.12
C ASP A 140 -17.74 2.90 -30.99
N ALA A 141 -17.24 4.13 -31.13
CA ALA A 141 -15.82 4.42 -31.04
C ALA A 141 -15.28 4.20 -29.61
N GLY A 142 -15.98 4.68 -28.58
CA GLY A 142 -15.60 4.52 -27.18
C GLY A 142 -15.55 3.05 -26.77
N ALA A 143 -16.57 2.27 -27.14
CA ALA A 143 -16.65 0.86 -26.84
C ALA A 143 -15.48 0.07 -27.45
N LEU A 144 -15.08 0.39 -28.70
CA LEU A 144 -13.91 -0.22 -29.33
C LEU A 144 -12.61 0.11 -28.57
N TRP A 145 -12.44 1.36 -28.10
CA TRP A 145 -11.25 1.75 -27.34
C TRP A 145 -11.21 1.12 -25.95
N THR A 146 -12.35 1.05 -25.26
CA THR A 146 -12.52 0.35 -23.99
C THR A 146 -12.20 -1.13 -24.16
N LEU A 147 -12.73 -1.78 -25.18
CA LEU A 147 -12.46 -3.18 -25.46
C LEU A 147 -10.99 -3.44 -25.82
N LYS A 148 -10.34 -2.55 -26.58
CA LYS A 148 -8.88 -2.62 -26.82
C LYS A 148 -8.08 -2.49 -25.53
N ALA A 149 -8.52 -1.68 -24.58
CA ALA A 149 -7.88 -1.56 -23.27
C ALA A 149 -8.11 -2.83 -22.42
N LEU A 150 -9.31 -3.41 -22.45
CA LEU A 150 -9.64 -4.67 -21.80
C LEU A 150 -8.82 -5.84 -22.36
N ALA A 151 -8.67 -5.93 -23.68
CA ALA A 151 -7.85 -6.94 -24.34
C ALA A 151 -6.38 -6.93 -23.86
N ARG A 152 -5.86 -5.77 -23.44
CA ARG A 152 -4.50 -5.65 -22.88
C ARG A 152 -4.40 -6.15 -21.43
N CYS A 153 -5.53 -6.34 -20.77
CA CYS A 153 -5.65 -6.93 -19.45
C CYS A 153 -6.11 -8.39 -19.52
N CYS A 154 -6.04 -9.05 -20.68
CA CYS A 154 -6.45 -10.44 -20.86
C CYS A 154 -5.26 -11.32 -21.24
N HIS A 155 -5.16 -12.50 -20.65
CA HIS A 155 -4.30 -13.58 -21.14
C HIS A 155 -5.10 -14.51 -22.05
N ARG A 156 -4.41 -15.34 -22.85
CA ARG A 156 -5.13 -16.36 -23.64
C ARG A 156 -5.95 -17.25 -22.72
N GLY A 157 -7.23 -17.40 -23.03
CA GLY A 157 -8.18 -18.14 -22.21
C GLY A 157 -9.01 -17.29 -21.24
N THR A 158 -8.74 -15.99 -21.08
CA THR A 158 -9.57 -15.10 -20.27
C THR A 158 -11.02 -15.14 -20.76
N ALA A 159 -11.95 -15.46 -19.87
CA ALA A 159 -13.38 -15.38 -20.16
C ALA A 159 -13.84 -13.93 -20.09
N LEU A 160 -14.64 -13.49 -21.06
CA LEU A 160 -15.26 -12.17 -21.03
C LEU A 160 -16.77 -12.29 -21.30
N VAL A 161 -17.55 -11.70 -20.41
CA VAL A 161 -19.00 -11.48 -20.59
C VAL A 161 -19.22 -10.02 -20.91
N ALA A 162 -19.73 -9.74 -22.11
CA ALA A 162 -20.13 -8.40 -22.52
C ALA A 162 -21.64 -8.26 -22.38
N ARG A 163 -22.12 -7.23 -21.68
CA ARG A 163 -23.56 -6.91 -21.52
C ARG A 163 -23.83 -5.52 -22.09
N SER A 164 -24.69 -5.44 -23.09
CA SER A 164 -25.09 -4.19 -23.74
C SER A 164 -26.57 -3.97 -23.61
N GLN A 165 -26.97 -2.78 -23.17
CA GLN A 165 -28.37 -2.38 -23.10
C GLN A 165 -28.58 -1.19 -24.05
N ASN A 166 -28.86 -1.48 -25.31
CA ASN A 166 -29.08 -0.51 -26.39
C ASN A 166 -27.90 0.43 -26.73
N ALA A 167 -26.71 0.23 -26.14
CA ALA A 167 -25.54 1.05 -26.41
C ALA A 167 -24.98 0.80 -27.82
N LEU A 168 -25.01 -0.46 -28.28
CA LEU A 168 -24.52 -0.88 -29.59
C LEU A 168 -25.38 -1.98 -30.21
N PRO A 169 -25.62 -1.94 -31.54
CA PRO A 169 -26.15 -3.07 -32.31
C PRO A 169 -25.33 -4.34 -32.10
N VAL A 170 -26.03 -5.49 -32.04
CA VAL A 170 -25.44 -6.83 -31.86
C VAL A 170 -24.33 -7.11 -32.88
N SER A 171 -24.50 -6.69 -34.13
CA SER A 171 -23.53 -6.88 -35.21
C SER A 171 -22.24 -6.08 -34.99
N GLU A 172 -22.34 -4.85 -34.51
CA GLU A 172 -21.20 -3.97 -34.26
C GLU A 172 -20.40 -4.46 -33.05
N LEU A 173 -21.08 -4.82 -31.96
CA LEU A 173 -20.44 -5.42 -30.79
C LEU A 173 -19.74 -6.74 -31.12
N SER A 174 -20.38 -7.61 -31.91
CA SER A 174 -19.78 -8.87 -32.39
C SER A 174 -18.52 -8.63 -33.23
N LEU A 175 -18.56 -7.61 -34.11
CA LEU A 175 -17.41 -7.20 -34.91
C LEU A 175 -16.27 -6.70 -34.02
N HIS A 176 -16.54 -5.83 -33.06
CA HIS A 176 -15.54 -5.30 -32.12
C HIS A 176 -14.90 -6.39 -31.27
N LEU A 177 -15.69 -7.31 -30.70
CA LEU A 177 -15.22 -8.49 -29.98
C LEU A 177 -14.24 -9.31 -30.83
N THR A 178 -14.65 -9.65 -32.05
CA THR A 178 -13.83 -10.43 -32.96
C THR A 178 -12.55 -9.70 -33.36
N GLN A 179 -12.63 -8.40 -33.68
CA GLN A 179 -11.49 -7.56 -34.04
C GLN A 179 -10.47 -7.41 -32.90
N CYS A 180 -10.93 -7.43 -31.64
CA CYS A 180 -10.07 -7.36 -30.47
C CYS A 180 -9.52 -8.72 -30.03
N GLY A 181 -9.85 -9.82 -30.73
CA GLY A 181 -9.30 -11.15 -30.47
C GLY A 181 -10.14 -12.03 -29.54
N PHE A 182 -11.41 -11.67 -29.30
CA PHE A 182 -12.34 -12.49 -28.55
C PHE A 182 -13.11 -13.44 -29.47
N GLU A 183 -13.09 -14.73 -29.14
CA GLU A 183 -13.93 -15.74 -29.78
C GLU A 183 -15.27 -15.81 -29.06
N ILE A 184 -16.36 -15.53 -29.79
CA ILE A 184 -17.72 -15.63 -29.26
C ILE A 184 -18.09 -17.11 -29.12
N LYS A 185 -18.46 -17.53 -27.90
CA LYS A 185 -18.94 -18.89 -27.61
C LYS A 185 -20.46 -18.94 -27.63
N THR A 186 -21.10 -17.93 -27.03
CA THR A 186 -22.55 -17.80 -26.97
C THR A 186 -22.93 -16.34 -27.16
N ALA A 187 -23.95 -16.10 -27.97
CA ALA A 187 -24.59 -14.80 -28.14
C ALA A 187 -26.07 -14.97 -27.82
N GLY A 188 -26.55 -14.27 -26.81
CA GLY A 188 -27.94 -14.30 -26.37
C GLY A 188 -28.62 -12.97 -26.67
N ALA A 189 -29.75 -13.03 -27.38
CA ALA A 189 -30.77 -12.00 -27.34
C ALA A 189 -31.96 -12.60 -26.59
N THR A 190 -32.30 -12.08 -25.42
CA THR A 190 -33.51 -12.53 -24.73
C THR A 190 -34.74 -11.96 -25.46
N HIS A 191 -35.82 -12.73 -25.51
CA HIS A 191 -36.99 -12.52 -26.38
C HIS A 191 -37.82 -11.24 -26.11
N GLN A 192 -37.33 -10.33 -25.26
CA GLN A 192 -38.01 -9.08 -24.89
C GLN A 192 -37.11 -7.87 -25.19
N ALA A 193 -37.68 -6.84 -25.81
CA ALA A 193 -36.96 -5.61 -26.21
C ALA A 193 -36.35 -4.80 -25.05
N THR A 194 -36.64 -5.17 -23.79
CA THR A 194 -36.19 -4.48 -22.58
C THR A 194 -34.97 -5.12 -21.93
N GLU A 195 -34.57 -6.32 -22.34
CA GLU A 195 -33.46 -7.03 -21.70
C GLU A 195 -32.12 -6.83 -22.42
N PRO A 196 -31.00 -6.78 -21.67
CA PRO A 196 -29.68 -6.55 -22.26
C PRO A 196 -29.23 -7.72 -23.13
N THR A 197 -28.66 -7.41 -24.29
CA THR A 197 -27.93 -8.39 -25.10
C THR A 197 -26.66 -8.79 -24.37
N PHE A 198 -26.31 -10.08 -24.39
CA PHE A 198 -25.06 -10.55 -23.81
C PHE A 198 -24.26 -11.46 -24.76
N PHE A 199 -22.95 -11.41 -24.60
CA PHE A 199 -21.99 -12.27 -25.28
C PHE A 199 -21.08 -12.93 -24.26
N GLU A 200 -21.01 -14.26 -24.28
CA GLU A 200 -19.96 -15.01 -23.62
C GLU A 200 -18.83 -15.27 -24.62
N THR A 201 -17.63 -14.85 -24.26
CA THR A 201 -16.47 -14.89 -25.14
C THR A 201 -15.23 -15.41 -24.42
N CYS A 202 -14.25 -15.84 -25.21
CA CYS A 202 -12.94 -16.25 -24.72
C CYS A 202 -11.86 -15.48 -25.49
N PHE A 203 -10.93 -14.87 -24.78
CA PHE A 203 -9.80 -14.20 -25.41
C PHE A 203 -8.84 -15.21 -26.04
N ASN A 204 -8.72 -15.19 -27.37
CA ASN A 204 -7.82 -16.07 -28.12
C ASN A 204 -7.37 -15.41 -29.44
N PRO A 205 -6.57 -14.33 -29.39
CA PRO A 205 -6.16 -13.61 -30.59
C PRO A 205 -5.32 -14.49 -31.52
N ARG A 206 -5.52 -14.40 -32.83
CA ARG A 206 -4.70 -15.14 -33.83
C ARG A 206 -3.31 -14.55 -34.04
N TRP A 207 -3.03 -13.41 -33.41
CA TRP A 207 -1.77 -12.68 -33.45
C TRP A 207 -1.14 -12.61 -32.05
N ALA A 208 0.15 -12.29 -32.00
CA ALA A 208 0.80 -11.88 -30.76
C ALA A 208 0.55 -10.39 -30.53
N LEU A 209 0.02 -10.03 -29.36
CA LEU A 209 -0.10 -8.63 -28.97
C LEU A 209 1.29 -8.12 -28.58
N LYS A 210 1.85 -7.23 -29.39
CA LYS A 210 3.06 -6.50 -29.00
C LYS A 210 2.69 -5.43 -27.98
N ASN A 211 2.96 -5.68 -26.70
CA ASN A 211 2.79 -4.68 -25.67
C ASN A 211 4.06 -3.84 -25.49
N THR A 212 4.27 -2.87 -26.37
CA THR A 212 5.41 -1.93 -26.36
C THR A 212 5.45 -0.95 -25.17
N ARG A 213 4.60 -1.13 -24.15
CA ARG A 213 4.48 -0.23 -22.98
C ARG A 213 4.59 -0.94 -21.62
N GLN A 214 4.93 -2.23 -21.60
CA GLN A 214 5.01 -3.00 -20.35
C GLN A 214 6.40 -2.84 -19.70
N ASN A 215 6.43 -2.17 -18.54
CA ASN A 215 7.54 -2.21 -17.57
C ASN A 215 7.25 -3.20 -16.42
N ALA A 216 6.21 -4.04 -16.58
CA ALA A 216 5.74 -4.99 -15.58
C ALA A 216 6.08 -6.43 -16.02
N MET A 217 6.31 -7.31 -15.05
CA MET A 217 6.46 -8.74 -15.31
C MET A 217 5.12 -9.29 -15.80
N GLU A 218 5.08 -9.82 -17.03
CA GLU A 218 3.87 -10.36 -17.65
C GLU A 218 3.43 -11.68 -17.00
N THR A 219 4.38 -12.45 -16.46
CA THR A 219 4.13 -13.75 -15.83
C THR A 219 4.48 -13.72 -14.36
N ALA A 220 3.59 -14.30 -13.54
CA ALA A 220 3.84 -14.50 -12.12
C ALA A 220 5.13 -15.31 -11.93
N LEU A 221 5.97 -14.85 -11.00
CA LEU A 221 7.17 -15.56 -10.62
C LEU A 221 6.80 -16.88 -9.94
N PRO A 222 7.54 -17.98 -10.20
CA PRO A 222 7.33 -19.23 -9.48
C PRO A 222 7.57 -18.98 -7.99
N ILE A 223 6.66 -19.48 -7.16
CA ILE A 223 6.77 -19.38 -5.71
C ILE A 223 7.99 -20.17 -5.26
N GLY A 224 8.88 -19.50 -4.52
CA GLY A 224 10.12 -20.07 -4.02
C GLY A 224 10.55 -19.42 -2.72
N THR A 225 11.87 -19.23 -2.59
CA THR A 225 12.50 -18.66 -1.39
C THR A 225 12.92 -17.20 -1.60
N CYS A 226 12.70 -16.36 -0.58
CA CYS A 226 13.10 -14.97 -0.56
C CYS A 226 13.86 -14.63 0.73
N ALA A 227 14.99 -13.95 0.62
CA ALA A 227 15.66 -13.33 1.74
C ALA A 227 15.35 -11.83 1.77
N VAL A 228 14.93 -11.32 2.93
CA VAL A 228 14.71 -9.88 3.15
C VAL A 228 15.75 -9.39 4.16
N ILE A 229 16.54 -8.40 3.79
CA ILE A 229 17.58 -7.83 4.66
C ILE A 229 17.00 -6.59 5.33
N GLY A 230 16.85 -6.63 6.65
CA GLY A 230 16.26 -5.59 7.49
C GLY A 230 14.88 -5.99 8.02
N ALA A 231 14.70 -6.00 9.34
CA ALA A 231 13.46 -6.32 10.05
C ALA A 231 12.77 -5.06 10.61
N GLY A 232 12.83 -3.95 9.87
CA GLY A 232 12.02 -2.75 10.11
C GLY A 232 10.65 -2.81 9.40
N LEU A 233 9.93 -1.69 9.40
CA LEU A 233 8.61 -1.56 8.73
C LEU A 233 8.64 -2.07 7.28
N ALA A 234 9.63 -1.65 6.49
CA ALA A 234 9.73 -2.00 5.07
C ALA A 234 9.96 -3.51 4.85
N GLY A 235 10.87 -4.12 5.60
CA GLY A 235 11.20 -5.53 5.42
C GLY A 235 10.13 -6.46 5.97
N ALA A 236 9.56 -6.14 7.14
CA ALA A 236 8.48 -6.92 7.72
C ALA A 236 7.20 -6.87 6.88
N SER A 237 6.82 -5.70 6.33
CA SER A 237 5.66 -5.60 5.44
C SER A 237 5.87 -6.36 4.13
N VAL A 238 7.08 -6.30 3.54
CA VAL A 238 7.44 -7.11 2.35
C VAL A 238 7.33 -8.60 2.66
N ALA A 239 7.90 -9.04 3.79
CA ALA A 239 7.87 -10.44 4.18
C ALA A 239 6.43 -10.95 4.35
N ALA A 240 5.59 -10.18 5.04
CA ALA A 240 4.18 -10.46 5.20
C ALA A 240 3.43 -10.56 3.85
N ALA A 241 3.60 -9.55 2.99
CA ALA A 241 2.94 -9.51 1.68
C ALA A 241 3.33 -10.68 0.78
N LEU A 242 4.62 -11.07 0.79
CA LEU A 242 5.12 -12.21 0.02
C LEU A 242 4.68 -13.55 0.62
N ALA A 243 4.75 -13.71 1.95
CA ALA A 243 4.30 -14.91 2.63
C ALA A 243 2.80 -15.14 2.40
N ARG A 244 1.98 -14.08 2.37
CA ARG A 244 0.57 -14.17 1.99
C ARG A 244 0.34 -14.73 0.59
N ARG A 245 1.29 -14.60 -0.32
CA ARG A 245 1.28 -15.16 -1.69
C ARG A 245 1.92 -16.54 -1.80
N GLY A 246 2.46 -17.07 -0.69
CA GLY A 246 2.99 -18.44 -0.60
C GLY A 246 4.51 -18.53 -0.56
N TRP A 247 5.22 -17.41 -0.70
CA TRP A 247 6.68 -17.37 -0.61
C TRP A 247 7.17 -17.80 0.77
N GLN A 248 8.31 -18.48 0.81
CA GLN A 248 9.04 -18.75 2.04
C GLN A 248 10.06 -17.63 2.25
N VAL A 249 9.87 -16.82 3.28
CA VAL A 249 10.64 -15.61 3.50
C VAL A 249 11.52 -15.73 4.74
N THR A 250 12.84 -15.55 4.58
CA THR A 250 13.77 -15.37 5.70
C THR A 250 14.10 -13.89 5.84
N VAL A 251 13.78 -13.31 7.00
CA VAL A 251 14.10 -11.91 7.32
C VAL A 251 15.34 -11.86 8.20
N LEU A 252 16.41 -11.24 7.72
CA LEU A 252 17.70 -11.14 8.42
C LEU A 252 17.84 -9.72 8.97
N ASP A 253 18.21 -9.59 10.24
CA ASP A 253 18.58 -8.30 10.82
C ASP A 253 19.86 -8.44 11.64
N GLN A 254 20.69 -7.40 11.61
CA GLN A 254 21.90 -7.34 12.42
C GLN A 254 21.58 -7.26 13.92
N ALA A 255 20.43 -6.70 14.29
CA ALA A 255 19.96 -6.65 15.66
C ALA A 255 19.41 -8.01 16.10
N ASP A 256 19.40 -8.24 17.41
CA ASP A 256 18.85 -9.45 18.03
C ASP A 256 17.32 -9.52 17.93
N ALA A 257 16.65 -8.36 17.97
CA ALA A 257 15.21 -8.20 17.91
C ALA A 257 14.77 -7.37 16.69
N PRO A 258 13.56 -7.62 16.15
CA PRO A 258 13.03 -6.83 15.04
C PRO A 258 12.69 -5.41 15.49
N ALA A 259 12.53 -4.51 14.52
CA ALA A 259 12.28 -3.08 14.75
C ALA A 259 13.34 -2.37 15.62
N ALA A 260 14.60 -2.81 15.62
CA ALA A 260 15.67 -2.16 16.41
C ALA A 260 16.21 -0.85 15.79
N GLY A 261 15.98 -0.64 14.49
CA GLY A 261 16.35 0.60 13.79
C GLY A 261 15.32 1.71 13.93
N ALA A 262 15.18 2.58 12.92
CA ALA A 262 14.21 3.68 12.94
C ALA A 262 12.75 3.25 13.13
N SER A 263 12.42 1.99 12.84
CA SER A 263 11.11 1.40 13.10
C SER A 263 10.86 1.06 14.58
N GLY A 264 11.87 1.19 15.44
CA GLY A 264 11.74 1.09 16.90
C GLY A 264 11.18 2.34 17.57
N LEU A 265 10.69 3.29 16.77
CA LEU A 265 9.99 4.49 17.20
C LEU A 265 8.92 4.12 18.24
N PRO A 266 8.87 4.74 19.43
CA PRO A 266 7.88 4.39 20.45
C PRO A 266 6.44 4.59 19.98
N VAL A 267 6.18 5.70 19.29
CA VAL A 267 4.90 6.02 18.67
C VAL A 267 5.13 6.82 17.38
N GLY A 268 4.39 6.48 16.32
CA GLY A 268 4.38 7.23 15.08
C GLY A 268 2.98 7.62 14.64
N LEU A 269 2.89 8.70 13.86
CA LEU A 269 1.65 9.16 13.27
C LEU A 269 1.44 8.52 11.90
N VAL A 270 0.22 8.06 11.67
CA VAL A 270 -0.29 7.65 10.37
C VAL A 270 -1.16 8.79 9.86
N VAL A 271 -0.57 9.65 9.02
CA VAL A 271 -1.25 10.81 8.44
C VAL A 271 -0.93 10.92 6.94
N PRO A 272 -1.93 11.26 6.10
CA PRO A 272 -1.67 11.52 4.70
C PRO A 272 -0.94 12.86 4.56
N HIS A 273 -0.07 12.96 3.57
CA HIS A 273 0.39 14.26 3.08
C HIS A 273 -0.75 14.91 2.28
N VAL A 274 -0.92 16.22 2.42
CA VAL A 274 -1.86 17.01 1.63
C VAL A 274 -1.15 18.23 1.05
N SER A 275 -1.53 18.60 -0.16
CA SER A 275 -1.00 19.77 -0.86
C SER A 275 -2.08 20.38 -1.73
N ALA A 276 -1.97 21.66 -2.05
CA ALA A 276 -2.97 22.39 -2.84
C ALA A 276 -3.21 21.79 -4.24
N ASP A 277 -2.18 21.18 -4.83
CA ASP A 277 -2.20 20.56 -6.16
C ASP A 277 -2.52 19.06 -6.14
N ASP A 278 -2.72 18.48 -4.95
CA ASP A 278 -2.86 17.04 -4.75
C ASP A 278 -1.80 16.19 -5.48
N CYS A 279 -0.54 16.57 -5.28
CA CYS A 279 0.60 15.98 -5.98
C CYS A 279 0.75 14.45 -5.77
N ALA A 280 1.66 13.83 -6.53
CA ALA A 280 1.93 12.39 -6.46
C ALA A 280 2.23 11.92 -5.02
N LEU A 281 2.97 12.72 -4.23
CA LEU A 281 3.24 12.42 -2.82
C LEU A 281 1.95 12.34 -1.99
N SER A 282 1.05 13.31 -2.16
CA SER A 282 -0.25 13.35 -1.48
C SER A 282 -1.08 12.12 -1.82
N ARG A 283 -1.22 11.80 -3.11
CA ARG A 283 -1.96 10.63 -3.60
C ARG A 283 -1.39 9.30 -3.08
N LEU A 284 -0.08 9.08 -3.25
CA LEU A 284 0.59 7.87 -2.77
C LEU A 284 0.50 7.72 -1.25
N SER A 285 0.66 8.81 -0.51
CA SER A 285 0.55 8.78 0.94
C SER A 285 -0.85 8.42 1.41
N ARG A 286 -1.92 8.90 0.76
CA ARG A 286 -3.29 8.48 1.06
C ARG A 286 -3.51 7.00 0.78
N SER A 287 -3.06 6.49 -0.37
CA SER A 287 -3.17 5.07 -0.70
C SER A 287 -2.45 4.18 0.33
N GLY A 288 -1.26 4.57 0.76
CA GLY A 288 -0.53 3.78 1.75
C GLY A 288 -1.00 3.98 3.19
N VAL A 289 -1.53 5.14 3.57
CA VAL A 289 -2.24 5.33 4.84
C VAL A 289 -3.48 4.44 4.91
N ARG A 290 -4.28 4.35 3.83
CA ARG A 290 -5.43 3.43 3.77
C ARG A 290 -4.99 2.00 4.13
N LEU A 291 -3.96 1.49 3.45
CA LEU A 291 -3.43 0.15 3.71
C LEU A 291 -2.88 0.00 5.13
N MET A 292 -2.21 1.03 5.66
CA MET A 292 -1.70 1.02 7.03
C MET A 292 -2.83 0.92 8.06
N LEU A 293 -3.92 1.68 7.88
CA LEU A 293 -5.08 1.64 8.78
C LEU A 293 -5.76 0.27 8.75
N GLN A 294 -5.85 -0.37 7.59
CA GLN A 294 -6.38 -1.74 7.45
C GLN A 294 -5.52 -2.74 8.23
N GLN A 295 -4.20 -2.68 8.06
CA GLN A 295 -3.25 -3.54 8.77
C GLN A 295 -3.28 -3.30 10.29
N ALA A 296 -3.31 -2.04 10.73
CA ALA A 296 -3.40 -1.69 12.14
C ALA A 296 -4.70 -2.22 12.76
N ARG A 297 -5.85 -2.07 12.08
CA ARG A 297 -7.13 -2.58 12.56
C ARG A 297 -7.15 -4.11 12.69
N SER A 298 -6.52 -4.81 11.75
CA SER A 298 -6.48 -6.28 11.74
C SER A 298 -5.50 -6.86 12.77
N LEU A 299 -4.36 -6.19 12.98
CA LEU A 299 -3.22 -6.79 13.68
C LEU A 299 -2.91 -6.19 15.05
N LEU A 300 -3.43 -5.00 15.38
CA LEU A 300 -3.08 -4.27 16.60
C LEU A 300 -4.27 -4.12 17.54
N VAL A 301 -3.97 -4.05 18.84
CA VAL A 301 -4.98 -3.84 19.88
C VAL A 301 -5.32 -2.35 19.97
N ALA A 302 -6.55 -1.99 19.63
CA ALA A 302 -7.04 -0.62 19.70
C ALA A 302 -6.98 -0.07 21.14
N GLY A 303 -6.56 1.19 21.27
CA GLY A 303 -6.36 1.86 22.56
C GLY A 303 -5.11 1.42 23.32
N GLN A 304 -4.35 0.42 22.85
CA GLN A 304 -3.11 -0.05 23.49
C GLN A 304 -1.91 0.11 22.56
N ASP A 305 -2.00 -0.48 21.36
CA ASP A 305 -0.94 -0.47 20.36
C ASP A 305 -1.15 0.62 19.31
N TRP A 306 -2.40 1.05 19.12
CA TRP A 306 -2.78 2.10 18.18
C TRP A 306 -4.13 2.71 18.54
N ALA A 307 -4.45 3.87 17.97
CA ALA A 307 -5.83 4.36 17.93
C ALA A 307 -6.09 5.21 16.67
N PRO A 308 -7.25 5.03 15.99
CA PRO A 308 -7.71 5.91 14.92
C PRO A 308 -8.30 7.19 15.52
N SER A 309 -7.46 7.99 16.18
CA SER A 309 -7.88 9.15 16.97
C SER A 309 -8.22 10.39 16.14
N GLY A 310 -7.94 10.36 14.84
CA GLY A 310 -7.69 11.57 14.07
C GLY A 310 -6.40 12.27 14.50
N VAL A 311 -5.95 13.22 13.70
CA VAL A 311 -4.76 14.05 13.98
C VAL A 311 -5.03 15.48 13.53
N LEU A 312 -4.73 16.44 14.39
CA LEU A 312 -4.72 17.85 14.02
C LEU A 312 -3.36 18.18 13.42
N GLU A 313 -3.31 18.77 12.23
CA GLU A 313 -2.08 19.31 11.66
C GLU A 313 -2.17 20.85 11.62
N ARG A 314 -1.32 21.50 12.41
CA ARG A 314 -1.21 22.95 12.47
C ARG A 314 -0.67 23.47 11.15
N GLN A 315 -1.28 24.51 10.60
CA GLN A 315 -0.68 25.20 9.46
C GLN A 315 0.45 26.10 9.94
N ILE A 316 1.69 25.65 9.72
CA ILE A 316 2.91 26.39 10.07
C ILE A 316 3.68 26.65 8.77
N ASP A 317 4.10 27.90 8.58
CA ASP A 317 4.81 28.35 7.38
C ASP A 317 4.08 28.04 6.05
N GLY A 318 2.75 28.06 6.07
CA GLY A 318 1.89 27.87 4.90
C GLY A 318 1.60 26.41 4.51
N SER A 319 2.04 25.43 5.31
CA SER A 319 1.77 24.00 5.10
C SER A 319 1.13 23.40 6.37
N PRO A 320 0.14 22.48 6.25
CA PRO A 320 -0.44 21.95 5.02
C PRO A 320 -1.42 22.91 4.33
N THR A 321 -1.64 22.68 3.03
CA THR A 321 -2.70 23.35 2.26
C THR A 321 -3.61 22.31 1.62
N LEU A 322 -4.92 22.47 1.79
CA LEU A 322 -5.92 21.63 1.12
C LEU A 322 -6.14 22.11 -0.32
N PRO A 323 -6.49 21.22 -1.25
CA PRO A 323 -6.91 21.64 -2.58
C PRO A 323 -8.10 22.61 -2.55
N PRO A 324 -8.16 23.60 -3.47
CA PRO A 324 -9.23 24.61 -3.47
C PRO A 324 -10.63 24.01 -3.74
N ASN A 325 -10.70 22.92 -4.50
CA ASN A 325 -11.94 22.22 -4.85
C ASN A 325 -12.02 20.85 -4.17
N TRP A 326 -11.74 20.80 -2.87
CA TRP A 326 -11.69 19.55 -2.11
C TRP A 326 -13.10 19.00 -1.87
N SER A 327 -13.43 17.89 -2.54
CA SER A 327 -14.73 17.25 -2.45
C SER A 327 -15.00 16.65 -1.07
N ASP A 328 -16.25 16.23 -0.83
CA ASP A 328 -16.63 15.57 0.43
C ASP A 328 -15.78 14.31 0.70
N ALA A 329 -15.50 13.51 -0.33
CA ALA A 329 -14.56 12.38 -0.25
C ALA A 329 -13.14 12.83 0.15
N GLY A 330 -12.71 14.02 -0.28
CA GLY A 330 -11.47 14.62 0.21
C GLY A 330 -11.57 15.00 1.69
N GLN A 331 -12.67 15.62 2.10
CA GLN A 331 -12.90 16.06 3.49
C GLN A 331 -13.00 14.89 4.47
N GLU A 332 -13.42 13.71 4.01
CA GLU A 332 -13.38 12.46 4.78
C GLU A 332 -11.96 12.02 5.13
N TRP A 333 -10.96 12.42 4.34
CA TRP A 333 -9.55 12.26 4.68
C TRP A 333 -9.05 13.39 5.58
N SER A 334 -9.14 14.61 5.06
CA SER A 334 -8.54 15.82 5.65
C SER A 334 -9.42 17.01 5.31
N GLY A 335 -9.84 17.77 6.32
CA GLY A 335 -10.61 18.99 6.13
C GLY A 335 -10.13 20.09 7.06
N LEU A 336 -10.64 21.31 6.92
CA LEU A 336 -10.37 22.35 7.90
C LEU A 336 -10.81 21.88 9.29
N ALA A 337 -9.98 22.14 10.29
CA ALA A 337 -10.25 21.75 11.65
C ALA A 337 -11.53 22.47 12.14
N PRO A 338 -12.57 21.74 12.59
CA PRO A 338 -13.76 22.37 13.13
C PRO A 338 -13.41 23.17 14.39
N PRO A 339 -14.17 24.25 14.71
CA PRO A 339 -13.89 25.08 15.90
C PRO A 339 -13.85 24.30 17.22
N THR A 340 -14.55 23.17 17.31
CA THR A 340 -14.55 22.29 18.49
C THR A 340 -13.22 21.59 18.75
N LEU A 341 -12.32 21.54 17.75
CA LEU A 341 -10.96 21.01 17.86
C LEU A 341 -9.90 22.13 17.92
N GLN A 342 -10.33 23.38 18.00
CA GLN A 342 -9.44 24.52 18.15
C GLN A 342 -9.56 25.01 19.59
N ASP A 343 -8.65 24.53 20.45
CA ASP A 343 -8.69 24.82 21.89
C ASP A 343 -7.55 25.77 22.26
N THR A 344 -7.92 26.91 22.83
CA THR A 344 -7.00 27.98 23.26
C THR A 344 -6.11 27.56 24.43
N ALA A 345 -6.48 26.50 25.17
CA ALA A 345 -5.72 26.00 26.31
C ALA A 345 -4.30 25.54 25.95
N TRP A 346 -4.07 25.08 24.72
CA TRP A 346 -2.74 24.72 24.22
C TRP A 346 -2.29 25.55 23.00
N SER A 347 -3.21 26.12 22.22
CA SER A 347 -2.87 26.91 21.03
C SER A 347 -2.49 28.36 21.34
N GLY A 348 -2.89 28.90 22.50
CA GLY A 348 -2.66 30.29 22.86
C GLY A 348 -3.33 31.28 21.89
N ASN A 349 -2.57 32.27 21.42
CA ASN A 349 -3.03 33.29 20.46
C ASN A 349 -2.68 32.98 19.00
N SER A 350 -2.21 31.76 18.70
CA SER A 350 -1.85 31.38 17.34
C SER A 350 -3.08 31.30 16.43
N ASP A 351 -2.97 31.76 15.20
CA ASP A 351 -4.02 31.56 14.19
C ASP A 351 -4.20 30.06 13.90
N THR A 352 -5.41 29.56 14.11
CA THR A 352 -5.82 28.17 13.91
C THR A 352 -6.80 28.01 12.76
N THR A 353 -7.14 29.10 12.05
CA THR A 353 -8.22 29.11 11.04
C THR A 353 -7.95 28.20 9.86
N LEU A 354 -6.68 27.96 9.55
CA LEU A 354 -6.23 27.12 8.44
C LEU A 354 -5.66 25.77 8.88
N ASP A 355 -5.77 25.42 10.17
CA ASP A 355 -5.37 24.10 10.65
C ASP A 355 -6.23 23.01 10.00
N VAL A 356 -5.62 21.85 9.77
CA VAL A 356 -6.23 20.72 9.08
C VAL A 356 -6.50 19.59 10.06
N TRP A 357 -7.73 19.07 10.06
CA TRP A 357 -8.07 17.84 10.75
C TRP A 357 -8.03 16.65 9.81
N HIS A 358 -7.07 15.75 10.05
CA HIS A 358 -6.98 14.46 9.38
C HIS A 358 -7.89 13.46 10.10
N ARG A 359 -9.12 13.29 9.61
CA ARG A 359 -10.13 12.40 10.22
C ARG A 359 -9.67 10.95 10.31
N GLN A 360 -8.95 10.50 9.29
CA GLN A 360 -8.38 9.14 9.20
C GLN A 360 -6.97 9.07 9.80
N GLY A 361 -6.55 10.10 10.53
CA GLY A 361 -5.29 10.12 11.25
C GLY A 361 -5.29 9.10 12.39
N ALA A 362 -4.13 8.52 12.66
CA ALA A 362 -3.95 7.61 13.79
C ALA A 362 -2.58 7.78 14.42
N TRP A 363 -2.43 7.34 15.65
CA TRP A 363 -1.12 7.00 16.23
C TRP A 363 -1.01 5.48 16.35
N LEU A 364 0.20 4.94 16.21
CA LEU A 364 0.48 3.53 16.48
C LEU A 364 1.91 3.30 16.98
N LYS A 365 2.14 2.13 17.60
CA LYS A 365 3.45 1.61 18.01
C LYS A 365 4.02 0.71 16.90
N PRO A 366 4.94 1.20 16.04
CA PRO A 366 5.38 0.48 14.85
C PRO A 366 6.01 -0.90 15.14
N ALA A 367 6.71 -1.04 16.27
CA ALA A 367 7.31 -2.31 16.67
C ALA A 367 6.28 -3.44 16.85
N GLN A 368 5.06 -3.13 17.31
CA GLN A 368 4.00 -4.13 17.46
C GLN A 368 3.52 -4.64 16.10
N LEU A 369 3.41 -3.73 15.13
CA LEU A 369 3.00 -4.07 13.78
C LEU A 369 4.07 -4.90 13.05
N VAL A 370 5.35 -4.50 13.19
CA VAL A 370 6.48 -5.28 12.69
C VAL A 370 6.48 -6.71 13.26
N ARG A 371 6.27 -6.86 14.57
CA ARG A 371 6.20 -8.19 15.21
C ARG A 371 5.01 -9.00 14.69
N ALA A 372 3.85 -8.38 14.48
CA ALA A 372 2.67 -9.05 13.94
C ALA A 372 2.94 -9.58 12.52
N TRP A 373 3.52 -8.76 11.63
CA TRP A 373 3.89 -9.18 10.28
C TRP A 373 4.90 -10.32 10.26
N LEU A 374 5.91 -10.27 11.13
CA LEU A 374 6.93 -11.33 11.20
C LEU A 374 6.40 -12.66 11.77
N ARG A 375 5.23 -12.67 12.42
CA ARG A 375 4.55 -13.89 12.87
C ARG A 375 3.71 -14.56 11.77
N GLN A 376 3.60 -13.92 10.60
CA GLN A 376 2.82 -14.48 9.51
C GLN A 376 3.38 -15.85 9.07
N PRO A 377 2.53 -16.88 8.85
CA PRO A 377 2.98 -18.16 8.36
C PRO A 377 3.75 -18.04 7.04
N GLY A 378 4.93 -18.65 6.97
CA GLY A 378 5.86 -18.53 5.84
C GLY A 378 6.97 -17.48 6.05
N VAL A 379 6.95 -16.74 7.15
CA VAL A 379 8.03 -15.82 7.55
C VAL A 379 8.89 -16.45 8.66
N THR A 380 10.21 -16.40 8.49
CA THR A 380 11.20 -16.77 9.51
C THR A 380 12.08 -15.55 9.81
N PHE A 381 12.12 -15.11 11.06
CA PHE A 381 13.03 -14.04 11.50
C PHE A 381 14.34 -14.62 12.01
N MET A 382 15.46 -14.04 11.58
CA MET A 382 16.81 -14.38 12.01
C MET A 382 17.55 -13.11 12.45
N GLY A 383 17.57 -12.87 13.76
CA GLY A 383 18.34 -11.78 14.39
C GLY A 383 19.83 -12.14 14.55
N ASN A 384 20.64 -11.14 14.90
CA ASN A 384 22.11 -11.25 14.96
C ASN A 384 22.72 -11.77 13.64
N ALA A 385 22.10 -11.43 12.52
CA ALA A 385 22.44 -11.89 11.17
C ALA A 385 22.82 -10.69 10.28
N GLU A 386 23.96 -10.08 10.58
CA GLU A 386 24.51 -9.01 9.75
C GLU A 386 25.01 -9.55 8.41
N VAL A 387 24.30 -9.20 7.34
CA VAL A 387 24.71 -9.50 5.98
C VAL A 387 25.75 -8.47 5.56
N ALA A 388 26.97 -8.94 5.29
CA ALA A 388 28.09 -8.10 4.85
C ALA A 388 28.32 -8.19 3.34
N ARG A 389 27.98 -9.33 2.71
CA ARG A 389 28.20 -9.58 1.28
C ARG A 389 27.06 -10.36 0.66
N LEU A 390 26.83 -10.11 -0.63
CA LEU A 390 25.90 -10.84 -1.49
C LEU A 390 26.69 -11.52 -2.58
N HIS A 391 26.45 -12.81 -2.78
CA HIS A 391 27.05 -13.58 -3.85
C HIS A 391 25.96 -14.31 -4.61
N HIS A 392 25.95 -14.24 -5.94
CA HIS A 392 24.99 -14.96 -6.76
C HIS A 392 25.67 -16.13 -7.48
N GLN A 393 25.33 -17.35 -7.08
CA GLN A 393 25.91 -18.59 -7.61
C GLN A 393 24.81 -19.63 -7.85
N ASP A 394 24.93 -20.40 -8.94
CA ASP A 394 24.03 -21.52 -9.27
C ASP A 394 22.53 -21.15 -9.29
N GLY A 395 22.21 -19.91 -9.68
CA GLY A 395 20.83 -19.42 -9.76
C GLY A 395 20.21 -19.01 -8.42
N ALA A 396 21.00 -18.89 -7.35
CA ALA A 396 20.56 -18.42 -6.05
C ALA A 396 21.51 -17.38 -5.45
N TRP A 397 20.99 -16.59 -4.52
CA TRP A 397 21.75 -15.65 -3.71
C TRP A 397 22.21 -16.31 -2.42
N GLU A 398 23.49 -16.16 -2.12
CA GLU A 398 24.08 -16.41 -0.81
C GLU A 398 24.26 -15.08 -0.09
N LEU A 399 23.74 -15.01 1.15
CA LEU A 399 23.94 -13.86 2.02
C LEU A 399 25.01 -14.25 3.03
N LEU A 400 26.14 -13.54 3.00
CA LEU A 400 27.31 -13.88 3.80
C LEU A 400 27.56 -12.86 4.90
N ASP A 401 28.02 -13.33 6.05
CA ASP A 401 28.55 -12.47 7.10
C ASP A 401 29.95 -11.92 6.74
N ALA A 402 30.49 -11.07 7.61
CA ALA A 402 31.82 -10.48 7.43
C ALA A 402 32.97 -11.52 7.38
N LYS A 403 32.76 -12.72 7.96
CA LYS A 403 33.72 -13.82 7.97
C LYS A 403 33.59 -14.73 6.74
N GLY A 404 32.62 -14.48 5.87
CA GLY A 404 32.33 -15.32 4.70
C GLY A 404 31.49 -16.56 5.02
N LYS A 405 30.88 -16.64 6.21
CA LYS A 405 29.92 -17.69 6.52
C LYS A 405 28.60 -17.37 5.83
N VAL A 406 28.03 -18.35 5.14
CA VAL A 406 26.67 -18.25 4.58
C VAL A 406 25.65 -18.22 5.71
N LEU A 407 24.89 -17.13 5.79
CA LEU A 407 23.77 -16.95 6.73
C LEU A 407 22.50 -17.61 6.19
N CYS A 408 22.19 -17.37 4.92
CA CYS A 408 21.09 -18.04 4.23
C CYS A 408 21.34 -18.11 2.71
N ARG A 409 20.58 -18.97 2.04
CA ARG A 409 20.45 -19.02 0.58
C ARG A 409 19.01 -18.79 0.19
N ALA A 410 18.77 -18.00 -0.86
CA ALA A 410 17.44 -17.75 -1.40
C ALA A 410 17.50 -17.48 -2.91
N GLU A 411 16.43 -17.78 -3.62
CA GLU A 411 16.32 -17.46 -5.05
C GLU A 411 16.25 -15.95 -5.32
N ARG A 412 15.69 -15.20 -4.37
CA ARG A 412 15.52 -13.75 -4.47
C ARG A 412 15.90 -13.03 -3.18
N VAL A 413 16.30 -11.77 -3.33
CA VAL A 413 16.71 -10.90 -2.23
C VAL A 413 15.99 -9.55 -2.32
N VAL A 414 15.43 -9.10 -1.20
CA VAL A 414 14.95 -7.72 -1.05
C VAL A 414 15.81 -6.99 -0.01
N LEU A 415 16.44 -5.90 -0.45
CA LEU A 415 17.16 -4.98 0.42
C LEU A 415 16.16 -4.02 1.06
N ALA A 416 15.93 -4.18 2.37
CA ALA A 416 15.03 -3.35 3.17
C ALA A 416 15.72 -2.77 4.43
N ASN A 417 17.05 -2.76 4.45
CA ASN A 417 17.91 -2.34 5.56
C ASN A 417 18.32 -0.86 5.47
N ALA A 418 17.41 -0.01 4.99
CA ALA A 418 17.57 1.44 4.94
C ALA A 418 18.89 1.87 4.22
N CYS A 419 19.68 2.77 4.80
CA CYS A 419 20.97 3.19 4.21
C CYS A 419 22.00 2.04 4.13
N GLY A 420 21.82 0.95 4.88
CA GLY A 420 22.67 -0.24 4.80
C GLY A 420 22.63 -0.90 3.42
N ALA A 421 21.53 -0.74 2.67
CA ALA A 421 21.42 -1.22 1.30
C ALA A 421 22.51 -0.61 0.39
N VAL A 422 22.86 0.66 0.58
CA VAL A 422 23.87 1.35 -0.25
C VAL A 422 25.25 0.74 -0.07
N ALA A 423 25.61 0.35 1.16
CA ALA A 423 26.89 -0.30 1.45
C ALA A 423 26.98 -1.69 0.79
N LEU A 424 25.93 -2.50 0.92
CA LEU A 424 25.83 -3.82 0.28
C LEU A 424 25.88 -3.72 -1.25
N LEU A 425 25.17 -2.76 -1.82
CA LEU A 425 25.17 -2.55 -3.26
C LEU A 425 26.54 -2.13 -3.76
N ARG A 426 27.24 -1.22 -3.07
CA ARG A 426 28.61 -0.82 -3.42
C ARG A 426 29.57 -2.02 -3.42
N GLN A 427 29.46 -2.87 -2.40
CA GLN A 427 30.25 -4.10 -2.32
C GLN A 427 29.95 -5.04 -3.50
N LEU A 428 28.67 -5.21 -3.84
CA LEU A 428 28.25 -6.00 -5.00
C LEU A 428 28.81 -5.44 -6.32
N GLN A 429 28.91 -4.11 -6.50
CA GLN A 429 29.50 -3.54 -7.73
C GLN A 429 31.00 -3.85 -7.87
N GLN A 430 31.71 -3.96 -6.75
CA GLN A 430 33.13 -4.32 -6.74
C GLN A 430 33.33 -5.79 -7.08
N ASP A 431 32.44 -6.66 -6.58
CA ASP A 431 32.55 -8.11 -6.74
C ASP A 431 31.96 -8.60 -8.09
N ASP A 432 30.93 -7.94 -8.64
CA ASP A 432 30.27 -8.28 -9.91
C ASP A 432 29.85 -7.01 -10.70
N ALA A 433 30.80 -6.43 -11.42
CA ALA A 433 30.59 -5.19 -12.17
C ALA A 433 29.47 -5.30 -13.24
N VAL A 434 29.24 -6.49 -13.80
CA VAL A 434 28.26 -6.72 -14.89
C VAL A 434 26.83 -6.55 -14.37
N ARG A 435 26.53 -7.02 -13.16
CA ARG A 435 25.20 -6.89 -12.54
C ARG A 435 24.91 -5.49 -12.00
N SER A 436 25.91 -4.62 -11.97
CA SER A 436 25.86 -3.36 -11.22
C SER A 436 25.57 -2.10 -12.07
N GLY A 437 25.54 -2.23 -13.40
CA GLY A 437 25.46 -1.08 -14.32
C GLY A 437 24.20 -0.23 -14.17
N SER A 438 23.10 -0.81 -13.70
CA SER A 438 21.81 -0.13 -13.45
C SER A 438 21.82 0.76 -12.20
N LEU A 439 22.74 0.54 -11.26
CA LEU A 439 22.71 1.18 -9.93
C LEU A 439 23.05 2.68 -9.98
N ALA A 440 23.56 3.19 -11.11
CA ALA A 440 23.71 4.62 -11.37
C ALA A 440 22.37 5.39 -11.33
N HIS A 441 21.26 4.69 -11.57
CA HIS A 441 19.90 5.24 -11.54
C HIS A 441 19.22 5.13 -10.17
N LEU A 442 19.95 4.78 -9.11
CA LEU A 442 19.39 4.82 -7.75
C LEU A 442 19.26 6.27 -7.28
N PRO A 443 18.11 6.68 -6.71
CA PRO A 443 18.01 7.98 -6.07
C PRO A 443 19.02 8.04 -4.91
N THR A 444 19.65 9.21 -4.75
CA THR A 444 20.60 9.41 -3.65
C THR A 444 19.88 9.24 -2.31
N MET A 445 20.40 8.33 -1.48
CA MET A 445 19.88 8.06 -0.14
C MET A 445 20.83 8.57 0.93
N GLN A 446 20.29 9.22 1.95
CA GLN A 446 21.06 9.72 3.08
C GLN A 446 20.39 9.41 4.42
N GLY A 447 21.23 9.26 5.45
CA GLY A 447 20.78 9.16 6.82
C GLY A 447 20.27 10.50 7.33
N LEU A 448 19.17 10.49 8.08
CA LEU A 448 18.63 11.65 8.80
C LEU A 448 18.37 11.25 10.24
N ARG A 449 19.30 11.61 11.14
CA ARG A 449 19.18 11.40 12.58
C ARG A 449 18.01 12.21 13.12
N GLY A 450 17.30 11.65 14.08
CA GLY A 450 16.28 12.35 14.84
C GLY A 450 16.13 11.78 16.23
N LEU A 451 15.70 12.64 17.15
CA LEU A 451 15.45 12.31 18.54
C LEU A 451 14.03 12.75 18.94
N LEU A 452 13.33 11.90 19.69
CA LEU A 452 12.10 12.23 20.40
C LEU A 452 12.39 12.53 21.87
N SER A 453 11.74 13.57 22.39
CA SER A 453 11.63 13.84 23.82
C SER A 453 10.36 13.18 24.34
N TRP A 454 10.41 12.49 25.47
CA TRP A 454 9.21 11.89 26.06
C TRP A 454 9.32 11.70 27.57
N ALA A 455 8.16 11.64 28.24
CA ALA A 455 8.06 11.29 29.65
C ALA A 455 6.71 10.64 29.99
N ALA A 456 6.71 9.84 31.05
CA ALA A 456 5.49 9.28 31.63
C ALA A 456 4.67 10.36 32.33
N HIS A 457 3.35 10.22 32.30
CA HIS A 457 2.45 10.98 33.16
C HIS A 457 2.56 10.43 34.59
N HIS A 458 2.71 11.33 35.57
CA HIS A 458 2.88 10.94 36.97
C HIS A 458 1.58 10.54 37.69
N ASN A 459 0.40 10.93 37.17
CA ASN A 459 -0.91 10.57 37.72
C ASN A 459 -1.97 10.47 36.60
N SER A 460 -2.33 11.60 36.00
CA SER A 460 -3.29 11.73 34.91
C SER A 460 -2.73 12.69 33.86
N VAL A 461 -3.25 12.61 32.64
CA VAL A 461 -2.91 13.56 31.57
C VAL A 461 -3.38 14.96 32.00
N PRO A 462 -2.47 15.95 32.13
CA PRO A 462 -2.86 17.31 32.48
C PRO A 462 -3.76 17.93 31.40
N SER A 463 -4.69 18.80 31.80
CA SER A 463 -5.60 19.49 30.87
C SER A 463 -4.89 20.40 29.85
N ALA A 464 -3.61 20.70 30.06
CA ALA A 464 -2.77 21.44 29.13
C ALA A 464 -2.37 20.63 27.88
N PHE A 465 -2.46 19.30 27.93
CA PHE A 465 -2.19 18.46 26.77
C PHE A 465 -3.44 18.40 25.88
N PRO A 466 -3.27 18.40 24.54
CA PRO A 466 -4.40 18.20 23.64
C PRO A 466 -4.99 16.80 23.81
N ALA A 467 -6.28 16.63 23.50
CA ALA A 467 -6.95 15.33 23.58
C ALA A 467 -6.56 14.35 22.45
N TYR A 468 -5.89 14.84 21.41
CA TYR A 468 -5.49 14.11 20.21
C TYR A 468 -4.06 14.50 19.80
N PRO A 469 -3.40 13.70 18.94
CA PRO A 469 -2.11 14.07 18.41
C PRO A 469 -2.17 15.35 17.57
N VAL A 470 -1.11 16.15 17.65
CA VAL A 470 -0.94 17.39 16.88
C VAL A 470 0.35 17.33 16.07
N ASN A 471 0.30 17.63 14.77
CA ASN A 471 1.40 17.61 13.80
C ASN A 471 1.62 19.01 13.18
N GLY A 472 2.74 19.23 12.49
CA GLY A 472 3.07 20.48 11.79
C GLY A 472 4.57 20.77 11.88
N SER A 473 4.99 21.51 12.91
CA SER A 473 6.39 21.69 13.29
C SER A 473 6.80 20.57 14.24
N GLY A 474 7.06 19.39 13.67
CA GLY A 474 7.12 18.15 14.45
C GLY A 474 5.74 17.66 14.87
N ALA A 475 5.71 16.72 15.82
CA ALA A 475 4.53 16.01 16.25
C ALA A 475 4.54 15.83 17.76
N MET A 476 3.39 16.12 18.36
CA MET A 476 3.07 15.89 19.76
C MET A 476 2.00 14.81 19.88
N VAL A 477 2.32 13.72 20.57
CA VAL A 477 1.35 12.67 20.93
C VAL A 477 1.10 12.76 22.44
N PRO A 478 -0.12 13.13 22.88
CA PRO A 478 -0.35 13.58 24.25
C PRO A 478 -0.39 12.45 25.28
N SER A 479 -0.86 11.27 24.89
CA SER A 479 -1.02 10.14 25.79
C SER A 479 -1.02 8.82 25.02
N VAL A 480 0.02 8.04 25.23
CA VAL A 480 0.16 6.67 24.70
C VAL A 480 0.34 5.73 25.88
N PRO A 481 -0.42 4.63 25.97
CA PRO A 481 -0.24 3.66 27.05
C PRO A 481 1.17 3.07 27.05
N ILE A 482 1.77 3.01 28.22
CA ILE A 482 3.02 2.32 28.50
C ILE A 482 2.79 1.36 29.68
N GLU A 483 3.78 0.57 30.06
CA GLU A 483 3.64 -0.32 31.20
C GLU A 483 3.37 0.49 32.49
N GLY A 484 2.22 0.27 33.12
CA GLY A 484 1.83 0.90 34.38
C GLY A 484 1.40 2.37 34.32
N SER A 485 1.44 3.04 33.17
CA SER A 485 1.01 4.46 33.01
C SER A 485 0.72 4.81 31.54
N SER A 486 0.65 6.09 31.21
CA SER A 486 0.74 6.63 29.85
C SER A 486 1.90 7.62 29.73
N ALA A 487 2.37 7.87 28.51
CA ALA A 487 3.44 8.82 28.23
C ALA A 487 3.05 9.76 27.08
N TRP A 488 3.65 10.95 27.10
CA TRP A 488 3.59 11.88 25.98
C TRP A 488 4.89 11.85 25.19
N PHE A 489 4.83 12.16 23.90
CA PHE A 489 5.97 12.14 22.99
C PHE A 489 5.98 13.41 22.14
N MET A 490 7.11 14.11 22.11
CA MET A 490 7.33 15.28 21.26
C MET A 490 8.55 15.07 20.37
N GLY A 491 8.39 15.36 19.09
CA GLY A 491 9.55 15.45 18.21
C GLY A 491 9.24 15.38 16.72
N SER A 492 10.21 15.10 15.87
CA SER A 492 11.61 14.88 16.22
C SER A 492 12.49 16.04 15.78
N SER A 493 13.69 16.08 16.36
CA SER A 493 14.80 16.79 15.75
C SER A 493 15.15 16.16 14.40
N TYR A 494 15.82 16.96 13.57
CA TYR A 494 16.28 16.54 12.24
C TYR A 494 17.72 16.97 12.03
N GLN A 495 18.58 16.00 11.76
CA GLN A 495 19.99 16.24 11.50
C GLN A 495 20.54 15.27 10.43
N PRO A 496 21.08 15.77 9.31
CA PRO A 496 21.76 14.92 8.33
C PRO A 496 22.85 14.07 8.98
N ALA A 497 22.91 12.78 8.63
CA ALA A 497 23.86 11.84 9.22
C ALA A 497 25.33 12.17 8.89
N THR A 498 25.55 13.01 7.86
CA THR A 498 26.86 13.51 7.44
C THR A 498 27.42 14.60 8.35
N GLN A 499 26.60 15.21 9.21
CA GLN A 499 27.04 16.20 10.19
C GLN A 499 27.47 15.54 11.50
N THR A 500 28.32 16.21 12.26
CA THR A 500 28.68 15.84 13.64
C THR A 500 27.43 15.74 14.49
N GLU A 501 27.25 14.62 15.18
CA GLU A 501 26.07 14.35 16.00
C GLU A 501 25.89 15.38 17.11
N ARG A 502 24.69 15.97 17.22
CA ARG A 502 24.32 16.87 18.32
C ARG A 502 24.19 16.11 19.64
N SER A 503 24.45 16.81 20.75
CA SER A 503 24.14 16.29 22.08
C SER A 503 22.63 16.03 22.23
N ASP A 504 22.25 15.16 23.16
CA ASP A 504 20.83 14.90 23.41
C ASP A 504 20.12 16.16 23.95
N LEU A 505 20.80 16.99 24.76
CA LEU A 505 20.28 18.28 25.22
C LEU A 505 19.98 19.23 24.04
N ASP A 506 20.89 19.38 23.08
CA ASP A 506 20.64 20.23 21.89
C ASP A 506 19.45 19.71 21.07
N ASN A 507 19.27 18.39 21.02
CA ASN A 507 18.11 17.78 20.35
C ASN A 507 16.82 18.05 21.13
N HIS A 508 16.83 17.96 22.45
CA HIS A 508 15.67 18.30 23.29
C HIS A 508 15.31 19.78 23.14
N LEU A 509 16.28 20.69 23.15
CA LEU A 509 16.05 22.12 22.92
C LEU A 509 15.52 22.40 21.51
N SER A 510 15.98 21.66 20.50
CA SER A 510 15.40 21.73 19.15
C SER A 510 13.94 21.23 19.13
N ASN A 511 13.62 20.16 19.86
CA ASN A 511 12.23 19.69 20.01
C ASN A 511 11.35 20.69 20.78
N LEU A 512 11.92 21.40 21.76
CA LEU A 512 11.22 22.48 22.47
C LEU A 512 10.89 23.63 21.53
N GLN A 513 11.82 24.05 20.66
CA GLN A 513 11.54 25.09 19.65
C GLN A 513 10.41 24.69 18.71
N HIS A 514 10.40 23.43 18.26
CA HIS A 514 9.29 22.86 17.49
C HIS A 514 7.97 22.90 18.28
N LEU A 515 8.01 22.53 19.58
CA LEU A 515 6.83 22.55 20.44
C LEU A 515 6.33 23.98 20.68
N GLN A 516 7.21 24.97 20.80
CA GLN A 516 6.85 26.39 20.94
C GLN A 516 6.09 26.89 19.71
N ALA A 517 6.48 26.46 18.50
CA ALA A 517 5.74 26.77 17.28
C ALA A 517 4.41 26.00 17.19
N LEU A 518 4.39 24.75 17.65
CA LEU A 518 3.25 23.84 17.50
C LEU A 518 2.14 24.09 18.53
N LEU A 519 2.51 24.19 19.81
CA LEU A 519 1.66 24.27 21.01
C LEU A 519 2.29 25.24 22.04
N PRO A 520 2.22 26.57 21.82
CA PRO A 520 2.99 27.55 22.58
C PRO A 520 2.76 27.49 24.10
N GLU A 521 1.51 27.30 24.52
CA GLU A 521 1.16 27.28 25.94
C GLU A 521 1.63 25.98 26.62
N LEU A 522 1.55 24.85 25.93
CA LEU A 522 2.12 23.60 26.43
C LEU A 522 3.65 23.68 26.50
N ALA A 523 4.29 24.28 25.51
CA ALA A 523 5.74 24.50 25.51
C ALA A 523 6.18 25.31 26.73
N ARG A 524 5.44 26.39 27.06
CA ARG A 524 5.70 27.22 28.24
C ARG A 524 5.65 26.42 29.54
N GLN A 525 4.71 25.48 29.66
CA GLN A 525 4.57 24.64 30.85
C GLN A 525 5.67 23.58 30.95
N LEU A 526 6.16 23.08 29.81
CA LEU A 526 7.22 22.07 29.76
C LEU A 526 8.64 22.64 29.70
N GLN A 527 8.79 23.97 29.53
CA GLN A 527 10.07 24.66 29.34
C GLN A 527 11.15 24.23 30.35
N THR A 528 10.85 24.32 31.65
CA THR A 528 11.80 23.96 32.72
C THR A 528 12.26 22.51 32.63
N ALA A 529 11.35 21.60 32.26
CA ALA A 529 11.67 20.18 32.15
C ALA A 529 12.54 19.89 30.90
N PHE A 530 12.36 20.65 29.80
CA PHE A 530 13.25 20.60 28.62
C PHE A 530 14.64 21.15 28.91
N GLU A 531 14.75 22.16 29.76
CA GLU A 531 16.03 22.75 30.15
C GLU A 531 16.77 21.92 31.19
N SER A 532 16.05 21.27 32.12
CA SER A 532 16.64 20.38 33.14
C SER A 532 17.07 19.02 32.59
N GLY A 533 16.54 18.61 31.44
CA GLY A 533 16.82 17.31 30.84
C GLY A 533 16.12 16.14 31.54
N GLU A 534 15.06 16.40 32.31
CA GLU A 534 14.27 15.38 33.02
C GLU A 534 13.34 14.59 32.07
N PHE A 535 13.85 14.21 30.90
CA PHE A 535 13.13 13.45 29.89
C PHE A 535 13.92 12.25 29.43
N GLN A 536 13.18 11.29 28.89
CA GLN A 536 13.76 10.19 28.17
C GLN A 536 13.93 10.58 26.70
N SER A 537 14.96 10.02 26.07
CA SER A 537 15.21 10.17 24.65
C SER A 537 14.96 8.86 23.91
N TRP A 538 14.42 8.96 22.71
CA TRP A 538 14.53 7.90 21.71
C TRP A 538 15.19 8.49 20.47
N LYS A 539 16.25 7.84 19.97
CA LYS A 539 17.07 8.37 18.88
C LYS A 539 17.35 7.29 17.84
N ASN A 540 17.20 7.65 16.57
CA ASN A 540 17.58 6.75 15.48
C ASN A 540 17.82 7.52 14.17
N THR A 541 18.16 6.80 13.09
CA THR A 541 18.46 7.38 11.79
C THR A 541 17.50 6.89 10.72
N ARG A 542 16.79 7.83 10.09
CA ARG A 542 15.92 7.56 8.93
C ARG A 542 16.75 7.45 7.66
N CYS A 543 16.27 6.71 6.67
CA CYS A 543 16.82 6.72 5.31
C CYS A 543 15.90 7.54 4.40
N VAL A 544 16.41 8.62 3.83
CA VAL A 544 15.66 9.59 3.02
C VAL A 544 16.26 9.67 1.63
N THR A 545 15.42 9.65 0.60
CA THR A 545 15.81 9.97 -0.78
C THR A 545 15.76 11.48 -1.04
N THR A 546 16.50 11.95 -2.04
CA THR A 546 16.50 13.37 -2.45
C THR A 546 15.11 13.88 -2.85
N ASP A 547 14.30 13.04 -3.50
CA ASP A 547 12.94 13.35 -3.94
C ASP A 547 11.85 13.08 -2.88
N ARG A 548 12.25 12.60 -1.68
CA ARG A 548 11.37 12.25 -0.55
C ARG A 548 10.36 11.12 -0.82
N LEU A 549 10.48 10.40 -1.93
CA LEU A 549 9.69 9.20 -2.22
C LEU A 549 10.48 7.91 -1.95
N PRO A 550 9.83 6.85 -1.44
CA PRO A 550 10.49 5.54 -1.33
C PRO A 550 11.06 5.04 -2.66
N ALA A 551 12.04 4.14 -2.59
CA ALA A 551 12.57 3.41 -3.73
C ALA A 551 12.20 1.94 -3.59
N VAL A 552 11.33 1.46 -4.49
CA VAL A 552 10.83 0.08 -4.53
C VAL A 552 10.90 -0.47 -5.94
N GLY A 553 11.47 -1.66 -6.12
CA GLY A 553 11.54 -2.29 -7.43
C GLY A 553 12.80 -3.13 -7.64
N PRO A 554 12.93 -3.72 -8.84
CA PRO A 554 14.08 -4.52 -9.21
C PRO A 554 15.32 -3.64 -9.36
N LEU A 555 16.48 -4.22 -9.07
CA LEU A 555 17.79 -3.60 -9.30
C LEU A 555 18.49 -4.15 -10.55
N GLU A 556 17.92 -5.18 -11.17
CA GLU A 556 18.42 -5.81 -12.40
C GLU A 556 17.44 -5.54 -13.56
N THR A 557 17.96 -5.40 -14.79
CA THR A 557 17.18 -5.11 -16.01
C THR A 557 16.82 -6.36 -16.82
N CYS A 558 16.90 -7.55 -16.21
CA CYS A 558 16.56 -8.82 -16.85
C CYS A 558 15.06 -9.15 -16.68
N GLU A 559 14.58 -10.19 -17.39
CA GLU A 559 13.17 -10.59 -17.34
C GLU A 559 12.72 -11.09 -15.95
N GLN A 560 13.64 -11.68 -15.16
CA GLN A 560 13.33 -12.25 -13.84
C GLN A 560 14.31 -11.78 -12.76
N PRO A 561 14.29 -10.49 -12.39
CA PRO A 561 15.26 -9.88 -11.47
C PRO A 561 15.24 -10.54 -10.09
N GLY A 562 16.38 -11.07 -9.66
CA GLY A 562 16.57 -11.73 -8.37
C GLY A 562 16.83 -10.75 -7.22
N LEU A 563 17.35 -9.56 -7.52
CA LEU A 563 17.68 -8.53 -6.53
C LEU A 563 16.73 -7.32 -6.60
N TRP A 564 16.17 -6.96 -5.44
CA TRP A 564 15.17 -5.90 -5.29
C TRP A 564 15.49 -4.95 -4.14
N LEU A 565 14.92 -3.76 -4.19
CA LEU A 565 15.02 -2.73 -3.15
C LEU A 565 13.63 -2.39 -2.62
N CYS A 566 13.55 -2.11 -1.32
CA CYS A 566 12.41 -1.46 -0.66
C CYS A 566 12.95 -0.58 0.47
N ALA A 567 13.36 0.65 0.15
CA ALA A 567 14.06 1.55 1.06
C ALA A 567 13.67 3.02 0.85
N GLY A 568 14.31 3.94 1.58
CA GLY A 568 14.09 5.38 1.36
C GLY A 568 12.78 5.95 1.92
N MET A 569 12.18 5.29 2.91
CA MET A 569 10.87 5.64 3.49
C MET A 569 10.81 7.02 4.19
N GLY A 570 11.96 7.61 4.48
CA GLY A 570 12.10 8.87 5.21
C GLY A 570 11.36 8.88 6.55
N SER A 571 10.67 9.99 6.85
CA SER A 571 9.80 10.12 8.02
C SER A 571 8.39 9.56 7.82
N ARG A 572 8.11 8.97 6.64
CA ARG A 572 6.77 8.54 6.24
C ARG A 572 6.68 7.03 6.02
N GLY A 573 7.51 6.26 6.73
CA GLY A 573 7.45 4.80 6.67
C GLY A 573 6.08 4.22 7.04
N LEU A 574 5.34 4.90 7.91
CA LEU A 574 3.97 4.51 8.23
C LEU A 574 2.96 4.80 7.11
N SER A 575 3.25 5.75 6.22
CA SER A 575 2.44 6.04 5.05
C SER A 575 2.80 5.18 3.85
N PHE A 576 3.99 4.56 3.80
CA PHE A 576 4.49 3.92 2.57
C PHE A 576 4.84 2.44 2.68
N SER A 577 5.23 1.93 3.86
CA SER A 577 5.77 0.57 3.98
C SER A 577 4.84 -0.52 3.45
N VAL A 578 3.54 -0.43 3.74
CA VAL A 578 2.55 -1.41 3.26
C VAL A 578 2.28 -1.23 1.78
N LEU A 579 2.16 0.02 1.28
CA LEU A 579 1.96 0.28 -0.15
C LEU A 579 3.12 -0.24 -0.99
N CYS A 580 4.36 0.03 -0.58
CA CYS A 580 5.55 -0.46 -1.28
C CYS A 580 5.63 -1.98 -1.26
N ALA A 581 5.29 -2.62 -0.13
CA ALA A 581 5.23 -4.08 -0.03
C ALA A 581 4.17 -4.69 -0.96
N GLU A 582 2.96 -4.14 -0.98
CA GLU A 582 1.89 -4.60 -1.87
C GLU A 582 2.21 -4.36 -3.34
N LEU A 583 2.84 -3.24 -3.69
CA LEU A 583 3.30 -2.98 -5.05
C LEU A 583 4.39 -3.96 -5.49
N LEU A 584 5.39 -4.21 -4.63
CA LEU A 584 6.45 -5.18 -4.90
C LEU A 584 5.86 -6.59 -5.09
N ALA A 585 5.02 -7.02 -4.15
CA ALA A 585 4.41 -8.33 -4.19
C ALA A 585 3.47 -8.51 -5.39
N ALA A 586 2.72 -7.45 -5.76
CA ALA A 586 1.88 -7.46 -6.95
C ALA A 586 2.71 -7.61 -8.24
N ARG A 587 3.88 -6.96 -8.33
CA ARG A 587 4.80 -7.14 -9.47
C ARG A 587 5.33 -8.58 -9.55
N TRP A 588 5.62 -9.22 -8.42
CA TRP A 588 6.08 -10.62 -8.40
C TRP A 588 4.98 -11.60 -8.77
N GLY A 589 3.75 -11.34 -8.34
CA GLY A 589 2.59 -12.18 -8.62
C GLY A 589 1.91 -11.94 -9.97
N ALA A 590 2.37 -10.98 -10.78
CA ALA A 590 1.64 -10.46 -11.94
C ALA A 590 0.16 -10.11 -11.59
N GLU A 591 -0.02 -9.47 -10.43
CA GLU A 591 -1.31 -9.10 -9.85
C GLU A 591 -1.65 -7.63 -10.12
N PRO A 592 -2.93 -7.23 -10.02
CA PRO A 592 -3.34 -5.83 -10.14
C PRO A 592 -2.57 -4.93 -9.19
N TRP A 593 -2.07 -3.81 -9.69
CA TRP A 593 -1.33 -2.84 -8.88
C TRP A 593 -2.26 -2.09 -7.93
N PRO A 594 -1.79 -1.75 -6.71
CA PRO A 594 -2.60 -1.02 -5.72
C PRO A 594 -2.74 0.48 -6.04
N VAL A 595 -1.98 0.99 -7.03
CA VAL A 595 -1.96 2.37 -7.49
C VAL A 595 -1.76 2.42 -9.01
N GLU A 596 -2.11 3.55 -9.61
CA GLU A 596 -1.96 3.80 -11.04
C GLU A 596 -0.50 3.65 -11.50
N ALA A 597 -0.28 3.10 -12.69
CA ALA A 597 1.07 2.91 -13.24
C ALA A 597 1.91 4.20 -13.27
N GLY A 598 1.27 5.36 -13.50
CA GLY A 598 1.92 6.67 -13.40
C GLY A 598 2.49 6.97 -12.02
N LEU A 599 1.74 6.67 -10.95
CA LEU A 599 2.20 6.88 -9.58
C LEU A 599 3.24 5.82 -9.18
N ALA A 600 3.02 4.56 -9.55
CA ALA A 600 3.96 3.47 -9.27
C ALA A 600 5.37 3.76 -9.82
N ARG A 601 5.48 4.35 -11.02
CA ARG A 601 6.77 4.75 -11.61
C ARG A 601 7.56 5.76 -10.75
N SER A 602 6.88 6.64 -10.02
CA SER A 602 7.56 7.58 -9.11
C SER A 602 8.19 6.90 -7.90
N LEU A 603 7.81 5.65 -7.62
CA LEU A 603 8.39 4.82 -6.58
C LEU A 603 9.49 3.87 -7.09
N ASP A 604 9.67 3.73 -8.41
CA ASP A 604 10.61 2.76 -8.98
C ASP A 604 12.01 2.96 -8.39
N ALA A 605 12.67 1.84 -8.07
CA ALA A 605 13.99 1.87 -7.45
C ALA A 605 15.03 2.56 -8.34
N LEU A 606 14.97 2.32 -9.66
CA LEU A 606 15.92 2.80 -10.66
C LEU A 606 15.37 4.01 -11.45
N ARG A 607 14.90 5.04 -10.74
CA ARG A 607 14.27 6.24 -11.34
C ARG A 607 15.18 7.48 -11.39
N GLY A 608 16.35 7.39 -10.79
CA GLY A 608 17.30 8.49 -10.59
C GLY A 608 18.16 8.84 -11.79
#